data_AF-A0A0Q1F5B2-F1
#
_entry.id   AF-A0A0Q1F5B2-F1
#
_cell.length_a   1.000
_cell.length_b   1.000
_cell.length_c   1.000
_cell.angle_alpha   90.00
_cell.angle_beta   90.00
_cell.angle_gamma   90.00
#
_symmetry.space_group_name_H-M   'P 1'
#
loop_
_entity.id
_entity.type
_entity.pdbx_description
1 polymer ?
#
loop_
_entity_poly.entity_id
_entity_poly.type
_entity_poly.pdbx_seq_one_letter_code
_entity_poly.pdbx_strand_id
1 'polypeptide(L)'
;MKIFTLKKVVLLCLFIAILMKTNAQTITGCVIYNSDGTPRLSAPMYTLGASALAACNSSIVQIYVSSPATAPLNTFCYLPNPMPNAPSSARNCMVGGNCGIIRTINIVPCPLDDYACYMILPLAVVGTFFIRKRVRGMRFL
;
A
#
# COMPACT_ATOMS: atom_id res chain seq x y z
N MET A 1 10.19 -20.65 36.64
CA MET A 1 10.09 -19.54 35.67
C MET A 1 9.93 -20.15 34.27
N LYS A 2 8.68 -20.28 33.81
CA LYS A 2 8.36 -21.04 32.59
C LYS A 2 8.86 -20.29 31.36
N ILE A 3 9.76 -20.95 30.64
CA ILE A 3 10.30 -20.57 29.33
C ILE A 3 9.15 -20.04 28.47
N PHE A 4 9.25 -18.79 28.02
CA PHE A 4 8.50 -18.32 26.87
C PHE A 4 8.90 -19.23 25.72
N THR A 5 8.11 -20.28 25.48
CA THR A 5 8.42 -21.30 24.49
C THR A 5 8.47 -20.64 23.12
N LEU A 6 9.45 -21.01 22.31
CA LEU A 6 9.64 -20.52 20.93
C LEU A 6 8.30 -20.46 20.17
N LYS A 7 7.41 -21.42 20.43
CA LYS A 7 6.03 -21.50 19.93
C LYS A 7 5.20 -20.23 20.19
N LYS A 8 5.30 -19.60 21.37
CA LYS A 8 4.59 -18.36 21.72
C LYS A 8 5.13 -17.15 20.97
N VAL A 9 6.45 -17.07 20.76
CA VAL A 9 7.08 -16.00 19.98
C VAL A 9 6.71 -16.14 18.50
N VAL A 10 6.76 -17.35 17.96
CA VAL A 10 6.32 -17.65 16.59
C VAL A 10 4.84 -17.32 16.43
N LEU A 11 3.96 -17.73 17.37
CA LEU A 11 2.53 -17.43 17.32
C LEU A 11 2.25 -15.93 17.38
N LEU A 12 3.00 -15.17 18.20
CA LEU A 12 2.90 -13.70 18.25
C LEU A 12 3.29 -13.08 16.90
N CYS A 13 4.42 -13.50 16.30
CA CYS A 13 4.83 -13.02 14.98
C CYS A 13 3.80 -13.38 13.89
N LEU A 14 3.23 -14.58 13.95
CA LEU A 14 2.20 -15.04 12.99
C LEU A 14 0.89 -14.26 13.16
N PHE A 15 0.50 -13.95 14.40
CA PHE A 15 -0.66 -13.10 14.70
C PHE A 15 -0.46 -11.66 14.21
N ILE A 16 0.73 -11.10 14.41
CA ILE A 16 1.12 -9.79 13.86
C ILE A 16 1.08 -9.83 12.32
N ALA A 17 1.59 -10.89 11.68
CA ALA A 17 1.56 -11.04 10.23
C ALA A 17 0.13 -11.18 9.65
N ILE A 18 -0.81 -11.76 10.40
CA ILE A 18 -2.23 -11.85 9.98
C ILE A 18 -2.90 -10.48 10.12
N LEU A 19 -2.66 -9.75 11.21
CA LEU A 19 -3.14 -8.36 11.38
C LEU A 19 -2.58 -7.41 10.30
N MET A 20 -1.37 -7.69 9.78
CA MET A 20 -0.80 -6.92 8.66
C MET A 20 -1.59 -7.06 7.35
N LYS A 21 -2.26 -8.20 7.11
CA LYS A 21 -3.08 -8.40 5.89
C LYS A 21 -4.44 -7.70 5.93
N THR A 22 -4.98 -7.38 7.10
CA THR A 22 -6.34 -6.85 7.23
C THR A 22 -6.47 -5.36 6.90
N ASN A 23 -5.35 -4.64 6.76
CA ASN A 23 -5.33 -3.21 6.40
C ASN A 23 -5.12 -2.94 4.92
N ALA A 24 -5.24 -3.97 4.05
CA ALA A 24 -5.24 -3.74 2.62
C ALA A 24 -6.46 -2.86 2.25
N GLN A 25 -6.19 -1.66 1.74
CA GLN A 25 -7.24 -0.75 1.29
C GLN A 25 -7.36 -0.88 -0.22
N THR A 26 -8.59 -1.08 -0.69
CA THR A 26 -8.89 -1.07 -2.12
C THR A 26 -9.30 0.34 -2.51
N ILE A 27 -8.52 0.98 -3.39
CA ILE A 27 -8.85 2.31 -3.92
C ILE A 27 -9.20 2.17 -5.39
N THR A 28 -10.32 2.79 -5.79
CA THR A 28 -10.76 2.90 -7.18
C THR A 28 -10.64 4.34 -7.64
N GLY A 29 -10.00 4.56 -8.78
CA GLY A 29 -9.80 5.88 -9.33
C GLY A 29 -9.36 5.88 -10.79
N CYS A 30 -9.24 7.06 -11.38
CA CYS A 30 -8.84 7.24 -12.77
C CYS A 30 -7.31 7.21 -12.91
N VAL A 31 -6.80 6.53 -13.94
CA VAL A 31 -5.37 6.49 -14.31
C VAL A 31 -5.23 7.01 -15.74
N ILE A 32 -4.37 8.00 -15.96
CA ILE A 32 -4.21 8.64 -17.28
C ILE A 32 -3.23 7.84 -18.15
N TYR A 33 -3.62 7.63 -19.41
CA TYR A 33 -2.81 6.95 -20.42
C TYR A 33 -2.43 7.90 -21.56
N ASN A 34 -1.21 7.74 -22.07
CA ASN A 34 -0.71 8.41 -23.27
C ASN A 34 -1.48 7.91 -24.52
N SER A 35 -1.37 8.61 -25.64
CA SER A 35 -2.07 8.27 -26.89
C SER A 35 -1.68 6.89 -27.46
N ASP A 36 -0.45 6.46 -27.21
CA ASP A 36 0.09 5.13 -27.55
C ASP A 36 -0.44 3.99 -26.63
N GLY A 37 -1.25 4.32 -25.62
CA GLY A 37 -1.78 3.33 -24.67
C GLY A 37 -0.79 2.99 -23.56
N THR A 38 0.35 3.67 -23.47
CA THR A 38 1.25 3.53 -22.31
C THR A 38 0.73 4.33 -21.13
N PRO A 39 0.85 3.82 -19.89
CA PRO A 39 0.54 4.61 -18.70
C PRO A 39 1.49 5.80 -18.63
N ARG A 40 0.96 7.00 -18.40
CA ARG A 40 1.80 8.18 -18.21
C ARG A 40 2.58 7.96 -16.90
N LEU A 41 3.90 7.80 -17.00
CA LEU A 41 4.81 7.36 -15.92
C LEU A 41 4.39 7.82 -14.53
N SER A 42 4.29 6.87 -13.58
CA SER A 42 3.88 7.13 -12.19
C SER A 42 2.49 7.79 -12.05
N ALA A 43 1.57 7.54 -12.99
CA ALA A 43 0.23 8.14 -12.97
C ALA A 43 -0.41 7.91 -11.60
N PRO A 44 -0.54 8.97 -10.79
CA PRO A 44 -1.20 8.86 -9.52
C PRO A 44 -2.68 8.55 -9.77
N MET A 45 -3.32 7.89 -8.81
CA MET A 45 -4.73 7.59 -8.91
C MET A 45 -5.52 8.86 -8.56
N TYR A 46 -6.38 9.30 -9.48
CA TYR A 46 -7.29 10.42 -9.25
C TYR A 46 -8.59 9.88 -8.67
N THR A 47 -9.12 10.52 -7.62
CA THR A 47 -10.38 10.13 -6.99
C THR A 47 -11.56 10.83 -7.63
N LEU A 48 -12.75 10.26 -7.39
CA LEU A 48 -13.97 10.86 -7.86
C LEU A 48 -14.15 12.23 -7.22
N GLY A 49 -14.31 13.26 -8.05
CA GLY A 49 -14.62 14.60 -7.60
C GLY A 49 -16.13 14.84 -7.53
N ALA A 50 -16.54 16.00 -8.03
CA ALA A 50 -17.94 16.24 -8.35
C ALA A 50 -18.39 15.33 -9.51
N SER A 51 -19.64 14.86 -9.47
CA SER A 51 -20.29 14.08 -10.53
C SER A 51 -20.50 14.91 -11.80
N ALA A 52 -19.41 15.32 -12.43
CA ALA A 52 -19.40 16.01 -13.71
C ALA A 52 -19.06 15.01 -14.82
N LEU A 53 -19.63 15.26 -15.99
CA LEU A 53 -19.46 14.45 -17.18
C LEU A 53 -18.74 15.28 -18.25
N ALA A 54 -17.85 14.65 -19.01
CA ALA A 54 -17.17 15.28 -20.14
C ALA A 54 -16.97 14.31 -21.30
N ALA A 55 -16.74 14.85 -22.50
CA ALA A 55 -16.50 14.05 -23.68
C ALA A 55 -15.04 13.55 -23.73
N CYS A 56 -14.87 12.25 -23.96
CA CYS A 56 -13.59 11.57 -24.14
C CYS A 56 -13.76 10.48 -25.21
N ASN A 57 -12.98 10.54 -26.31
CA ASN A 57 -13.03 9.57 -27.41
C ASN A 57 -14.46 9.26 -27.89
N SER A 58 -15.25 10.31 -28.12
CA SER A 58 -16.66 10.22 -28.55
C SER A 58 -17.63 9.57 -27.54
N SER A 59 -17.20 9.39 -26.29
CA SER A 59 -18.03 8.88 -25.19
C SER A 59 -18.14 9.94 -24.08
N ILE A 60 -19.27 9.95 -23.38
CA ILE A 60 -19.43 10.77 -22.18
C ILE A 60 -18.88 9.99 -20.98
N VAL A 61 -17.87 10.53 -20.32
CA VAL A 61 -17.16 9.89 -19.21
C VAL A 61 -17.17 10.76 -17.97
N GLN A 62 -16.95 10.13 -16.82
CA GLN A 62 -16.94 10.84 -15.55
C GLN A 62 -15.63 11.61 -15.33
N ILE A 63 -15.75 12.83 -14.81
CA ILE A 63 -14.61 13.69 -14.47
C ILE A 63 -14.14 13.35 -13.05
N TYR A 64 -12.84 13.14 -12.93
CA TYR A 64 -12.13 12.92 -11.68
C TYR A 64 -11.37 14.20 -11.30
N VAL A 65 -11.09 14.40 -10.01
CA VAL A 65 -10.35 15.58 -9.56
C VAL A 65 -8.97 15.64 -10.22
N SER A 66 -8.51 16.86 -10.55
CA SER A 66 -7.19 17.10 -11.13
C SER A 66 -6.06 16.97 -10.10
N SER A 67 -6.37 17.07 -8.81
CA SER A 67 -5.42 16.75 -7.75
C SER A 67 -5.42 15.23 -7.52
N PRO A 68 -4.28 14.55 -7.65
CA PRO A 68 -4.21 13.14 -7.30
C PRO A 68 -4.58 12.92 -5.83
N ALA A 69 -5.13 11.75 -5.51
CA ALA A 69 -5.34 11.35 -4.12
C ALA A 69 -3.98 11.01 -3.49
N THR A 70 -3.15 12.02 -3.24
CA THR A 70 -1.81 11.86 -2.66
C THR A 70 -1.84 11.50 -1.17
N ALA A 71 -2.97 11.67 -0.50
CA ALA A 71 -3.06 11.44 0.95
C ALA A 71 -2.90 9.97 1.38
N PRO A 72 -3.47 8.95 0.68
CA PRO A 72 -3.25 7.54 1.03
C PRO A 72 -2.21 6.82 0.15
N LEU A 73 -1.32 7.52 -0.56
CA LEU A 73 -0.38 6.88 -1.49
C LEU A 73 1.10 7.04 -1.10
N ASN A 74 1.43 8.05 -0.29
CA ASN A 74 2.82 8.30 0.12
C ASN A 74 3.36 7.31 1.17
N THR A 75 2.48 6.66 1.94
CA THR A 75 2.84 5.70 3.00
C THR A 75 2.66 4.23 2.60
N PHE A 76 2.27 3.98 1.34
CA PHE A 76 1.89 2.64 0.91
C PHE A 76 2.73 2.15 -0.26
N CYS A 77 3.05 0.86 -0.21
CA CYS A 77 3.82 0.19 -1.24
C CYS A 77 2.83 -0.37 -2.25
N TYR A 78 2.46 0.45 -3.23
CA TYR A 78 1.70 -0.03 -4.38
C TYR A 78 2.49 0.25 -5.64
N LEU A 79 2.66 -0.77 -6.48
CA LEU A 79 2.85 -0.54 -7.90
C LEU A 79 1.44 -0.59 -8.49
N PRO A 80 0.90 0.51 -9.05
CA PRO A 80 -0.20 0.32 -9.99
C PRO A 80 0.36 -0.66 -11.04
N ASN A 81 -0.38 -1.72 -11.35
CA ASN A 81 -0.07 -2.57 -12.49
C ASN A 81 -0.87 -2.00 -13.67
N PRO A 82 -0.38 -0.94 -14.34
CA PRO A 82 -1.08 -0.42 -15.49
C PRO A 82 -1.11 -1.50 -16.55
N MET A 83 -2.29 -1.74 -17.11
CA MET A 83 -2.42 -2.57 -18.30
C MET A 83 -1.57 -1.92 -19.41
N PRO A 84 -0.50 -2.58 -19.89
CA PRO A 84 0.28 -2.04 -20.99
C PRO A 84 -0.61 -2.01 -22.24
N ASN A 85 -0.54 -0.91 -23.00
CA ASN A 85 -1.23 -0.72 -24.27
C ASN A 85 -2.75 -0.76 -24.17
N ALA A 86 -3.33 -0.02 -23.22
CA ALA A 86 -4.77 0.04 -23.09
C ALA A 86 -5.40 0.79 -24.28
N PRO A 87 -6.38 0.20 -24.99
CA PRO A 87 -6.97 0.81 -26.18
C PRO A 87 -7.75 2.08 -25.84
N SER A 88 -7.88 2.99 -26.80
CA SER A 88 -8.62 4.25 -26.65
C SER A 88 -10.09 4.06 -26.28
N SER A 89 -10.70 2.94 -26.69
CA SER A 89 -12.06 2.54 -26.35
C SER A 89 -12.25 2.13 -24.88
N ALA A 90 -11.16 1.79 -24.17
CA ALA A 90 -11.23 1.44 -22.75
C ALA A 90 -11.17 2.68 -21.84
N ARG A 91 -11.04 3.90 -22.40
CA ARG A 91 -10.93 5.14 -21.63
C ARG A 91 -12.31 5.61 -21.18
N ASN A 92 -12.57 5.47 -19.88
CA ASN A 92 -13.88 5.69 -19.26
C ASN A 92 -13.85 6.74 -18.14
N CYS A 93 -12.78 7.53 -18.03
CA CYS A 93 -12.70 8.68 -17.12
C CYS A 93 -11.87 9.82 -17.71
N MET A 94 -12.03 11.02 -17.14
CA MET A 94 -11.30 12.21 -17.58
C MET A 94 -10.72 12.98 -16.38
N VAL A 95 -9.48 13.45 -16.52
CA VAL A 95 -8.76 14.24 -15.51
C VAL A 95 -8.08 15.40 -16.20
N GLY A 96 -8.49 16.64 -15.88
CA GLY A 96 -7.85 17.87 -16.37
C GLY A 96 -7.64 17.90 -17.89
N GLY A 97 -8.65 17.48 -18.68
CA GLY A 97 -8.54 17.45 -20.15
C GLY A 97 -8.07 16.10 -20.73
N ASN A 98 -7.55 15.19 -19.92
CA ASN A 98 -6.96 13.94 -20.39
C ASN A 98 -7.84 12.73 -20.11
N CYS A 99 -8.00 11.88 -21.10
CA CYS A 99 -8.71 10.60 -21.00
C CYS A 99 -7.88 9.54 -20.25
N GLY A 100 -8.52 8.84 -19.32
CA GLY A 100 -7.92 7.75 -18.54
C GLY A 100 -8.85 6.55 -18.40
N ILE A 101 -8.42 5.58 -17.59
CA ILE A 101 -9.15 4.34 -17.29
C ILE A 101 -9.38 4.25 -15.79
N ILE A 102 -10.61 3.94 -15.40
CA ILE A 102 -10.98 3.62 -14.01
C ILE A 102 -10.31 2.30 -13.65
N ARG A 103 -9.46 2.34 -12.63
CA ARG A 103 -8.74 1.19 -12.10
C ARG A 103 -8.95 1.09 -10.61
N THR A 104 -8.98 -0.15 -10.16
CA THR A 104 -8.99 -0.50 -8.75
C THR A 104 -7.65 -1.10 -8.41
N ILE A 105 -6.96 -0.51 -7.43
CA ILE A 105 -5.69 -1.02 -6.91
C ILE A 105 -5.88 -1.41 -5.45
N ASN A 106 -5.24 -2.51 -5.07
CA ASN A 106 -5.10 -2.87 -3.67
C ASN A 106 -3.81 -2.27 -3.15
N ILE A 107 -3.94 -1.40 -2.19
CA ILE A 107 -2.86 -0.68 -1.56
C ILE A 107 -2.55 -1.42 -0.26
N VAL A 108 -1.29 -1.84 -0.11
CA VAL A 108 -0.79 -2.50 1.09
C VAL A 108 0.15 -1.53 1.81
N PRO A 109 -0.01 -1.30 3.11
CA PRO A 109 0.91 -0.45 3.86
C PRO A 109 2.32 -1.04 3.75
N CYS A 110 3.32 -0.19 3.51
CA CYS A 110 4.70 -0.67 3.34
C CYS A 110 5.13 -1.43 4.59
N PRO A 111 5.54 -2.71 4.48
CA PRO A 111 5.83 -3.53 5.65
C PRO A 111 7.07 -3.09 6.44
N LEU A 112 7.88 -2.16 5.91
CA LEU A 112 9.19 -1.83 6.48
C LEU A 112 9.17 -0.63 7.44
N ASP A 113 8.50 0.47 7.13
CA ASP A 113 8.65 1.70 7.94
C ASP A 113 7.73 1.73 9.17
N ASP A 114 6.43 1.49 9.00
CA ASP A 114 5.48 1.59 10.12
C ASP A 114 5.56 0.41 11.10
N TYR A 115 6.14 -0.71 10.67
CA TYR A 115 6.10 -1.97 11.44
C TYR A 115 7.45 -2.44 11.97
N ALA A 116 8.55 -1.77 11.61
CA ALA A 116 9.87 -2.00 12.21
C ALA A 116 9.81 -1.89 13.74
N CYS A 117 9.10 -0.89 14.27
CA CYS A 117 8.92 -0.70 15.70
C CYS A 117 8.26 -1.92 16.39
N TYR A 118 7.25 -2.53 15.76
CA TYR A 118 6.57 -3.72 16.31
C TYR A 118 7.42 -4.99 16.23
N MET A 119 8.36 -5.08 15.30
CA MET A 119 9.33 -6.19 15.21
C MET A 119 10.52 -5.98 16.16
N ILE A 120 11.00 -4.75 16.31
CA ILE A 120 12.17 -4.40 17.15
C ILE A 120 11.85 -4.59 18.64
N LEU A 121 10.64 -4.28 19.08
CA LEU A 121 10.25 -4.35 20.49
C LEU A 121 10.34 -5.78 21.09
N PRO A 122 9.78 -6.84 20.48
CA PRO A 122 9.97 -8.21 20.97
C PRO A 122 11.42 -8.68 20.86
N LEU A 123 12.15 -8.28 19.81
CA LEU A 123 13.60 -8.57 19.68
C LEU A 123 14.41 -7.93 20.82
N ALA A 124 14.11 -6.69 21.19
CA ALA A 124 14.75 -5.98 22.28
C ALA A 124 14.48 -6.63 23.65
N VAL A 125 13.24 -7.09 23.88
CA VAL A 125 12.86 -7.82 25.10
C VAL A 125 13.61 -9.16 25.19
N VAL A 126 13.70 -9.91 24.10
CA VAL A 126 14.46 -11.16 24.05
C VAL A 126 15.96 -10.89 24.25
N GLY A 127 16.52 -9.91 23.56
CA GLY A 127 17.93 -9.52 23.68
C GLY A 127 18.32 -9.13 25.10
N THR A 128 17.55 -8.26 25.74
CA THR A 128 17.78 -7.86 27.14
C THR A 128 17.64 -9.02 28.12
N PHE A 129 16.72 -9.97 27.87
CA PHE A 129 16.60 -11.18 28.68
C PHE A 129 17.87 -12.05 28.61
N PHE A 130 18.40 -12.30 27.41
CA PHE A 130 19.63 -13.08 27.23
C PHE A 130 20.85 -12.40 27.86
N ILE A 131 20.99 -11.07 27.70
CA ILE A 131 22.08 -10.31 28.31
C ILE A 131 22.01 -10.40 29.84
N ARG A 132 20.84 -10.18 30.45
CA ARG A 132 20.66 -10.29 31.91
C ARG A 132 20.99 -11.68 32.44
N LYS A 133 20.65 -12.73 31.69
CA LYS A 133 20.96 -14.11 32.07
C LYS A 133 22.47 -14.38 32.02
N ARG A 134 23.17 -13.85 31.02
CA ARG A 134 24.64 -13.98 30.88
C ARG A 134 25.38 -13.22 31.98
N VAL A 135 24.95 -11.99 32.29
CA VAL A 135 25.57 -11.15 33.34
C VAL A 135 25.37 -11.75 34.74
N ARG A 136 24.21 -12.34 35.03
CA ARG A 136 24.00 -13.05 36.31
C ARG A 136 24.78 -14.36 36.40
N GLY A 137 25.00 -15.06 35.28
CA GLY A 137 25.85 -16.25 35.24
C GLY A 137 27.33 -15.96 35.51
N MET A 138 27.81 -14.77 35.15
CA MET A 138 29.21 -14.36 35.39
C MET A 138 29.48 -13.82 36.81
N ARG A 139 28.45 -13.56 37.62
CA ARG A 139 28.61 -13.13 39.03
C ARG A 139 28.77 -14.29 40.03
N PHE A 140 28.86 -15.53 39.55
CA PHE A 140 29.02 -16.74 40.37
C PHE A 140 30.37 -17.45 40.11
N LEU A 141 31.37 -16.72 39.61
CA LEU A 141 32.77 -17.15 39.52
C LEU A 141 33.64 -16.16 40.29
#